data_AF-A0A4S4D9D6-F1
#
_entry.id   AF-A0A4S4D9D6-F1
#
_cell.length_a   1.000
_cell.length_b   1.000
_cell.length_c   1.000
_cell.angle_alpha   90.00
_cell.angle_beta   90.00
_cell.angle_gamma   90.00
#
_symmetry.space_group_name_H-M   'P 1'
#
loop_
_entity.id
_entity.type
_entity.pdbx_description
1 polymer ?
#
loop_
_entity_poly.entity_id
_entity_poly.type
_entity_poly.pdbx_seq_one_letter_code
_entity_poly.pdbx_strand_id
1 'polypeptide(L)'
;MNCASYSMLHVVPLQLTLPSLLLEFVYENALKNFLDTAEAEVRSLISLYSEVGRSADSLSQYFGEDPARCPFEQVTQILAVFVKMFNKARDENEQQADAEKKKLEKEAMKELAAAQSANDRSKPSFRIQKHAP
;
A
#
# COMPACT_ATOMS: atom_id res chain seq x y z
N MET A 1 35.50 38.05 66.95
CA MET A 1 34.46 38.17 65.92
C MET A 1 34.93 37.52 64.63
N ASN A 2 34.49 36.27 64.45
CA ASN A 2 34.32 35.43 63.26
C ASN A 2 35.34 35.44 62.11
N CYS A 3 36.34 34.55 62.22
CA CYS A 3 37.06 33.96 61.06
C CYS A 3 36.18 33.01 60.23
N ALA A 4 34.93 32.74 60.62
CA ALA A 4 34.04 31.80 59.94
C ALA A 4 33.28 32.39 58.73
N SER A 5 33.35 33.70 58.48
CA SER A 5 32.56 34.35 57.41
C SER A 5 33.28 34.47 56.07
N TYR A 6 34.61 34.31 56.03
CA TYR A 6 35.38 34.47 54.78
C TYR A 6 35.46 33.19 53.92
N SER A 7 35.18 32.02 54.49
CA SER A 7 35.25 30.73 53.78
C SER A 7 34.00 30.38 52.97
N MET A 8 32.88 31.09 53.14
CA MET A 8 31.64 30.85 52.38
C MET A 8 31.50 31.71 51.11
N LEU A 9 32.24 32.81 50.96
CA LEU A 9 32.12 33.73 49.82
C LEU A 9 32.94 33.30 48.58
N HIS A 10 33.90 32.39 48.72
CA HIS A 10 34.76 31.95 47.61
C HIS A 10 34.37 30.59 46.99
N VAL A 11 33.37 29.89 47.53
CA VAL A 11 32.96 28.57 47.03
C VAL A 11 31.75 28.64 46.07
N VAL A 12 31.06 29.79 46.03
CA VAL A 12 29.81 29.97 45.26
C VAL A 12 29.99 30.25 43.75
N PRO A 13 31.14 30.68 43.17
CA PRO A 13 31.21 30.87 41.72
C PRO A 13 31.51 29.60 40.89
N LEU A 14 32.11 28.54 41.48
CA LEU A 14 32.46 27.33 40.71
C LEU A 14 31.32 26.30 40.59
N GLN A 15 30.42 26.25 41.56
CA GLN A 15 29.30 25.28 41.54
C GLN A 15 28.15 25.72 40.62
N LEU A 16 28.02 27.02 40.32
CA LEU A 16 27.02 27.53 39.37
C LEU A 16 27.49 27.51 37.91
N THR A 17 28.80 27.38 37.65
CA THR A 17 29.38 27.42 36.30
C THR A 17 29.48 26.04 35.64
N LEU A 18 29.72 24.98 36.42
CA LEU A 18 29.71 23.60 35.92
C LEU A 18 28.37 23.17 35.29
N PRO A 19 27.19 23.45 35.89
CA PRO A 19 25.90 23.16 35.27
C PRO A 19 25.66 23.95 33.98
N SER A 20 26.11 25.20 33.91
CA SER A 20 26.01 26.04 32.71
C SER A 20 26.90 25.53 31.58
N LEU A 21 28.15 25.15 31.88
CA LEU A 21 29.07 24.54 30.93
C LEU A 21 28.59 23.17 30.44
N LEU A 22 28.00 22.36 31.33
CA LEU A 22 27.40 21.08 30.96
C LEU A 22 26.20 21.27 30.03
N LEU A 23 25.34 22.25 30.32
CA LEU A 23 24.18 22.57 29.49
C LEU A 23 24.62 23.05 28.10
N GLU A 24 25.63 23.92 28.03
CA GLU A 24 26.20 24.42 26.78
C GLU A 24 26.83 23.29 25.95
N PHE A 25 27.63 22.42 26.57
CA PHE A 25 28.22 21.26 25.92
C PHE A 25 27.16 20.29 25.37
N VAL A 26 26.13 19.98 26.18
CA VAL A 26 25.03 19.11 25.75
C VAL A 26 24.25 19.74 24.60
N TYR A 27 24.00 21.04 24.65
CA TYR A 27 23.30 21.77 23.59
C TYR A 27 24.11 21.77 22.29
N GLU A 28 25.42 22.09 22.34
CA GLU A 28 26.28 22.04 21.17
C GLU A 28 26.33 20.66 20.54
N ASN A 29 26.47 19.61 21.36
CA ASN A 29 26.54 18.24 20.88
C ASN A 29 25.21 17.79 20.25
N ALA A 30 24.08 18.16 20.87
CA ALA A 30 22.76 17.90 20.32
C ALA A 30 22.56 18.62 18.98
N LEU A 31 23.00 19.88 18.87
CA LEU A 31 22.89 20.67 17.65
C LEU A 31 23.76 20.09 16.52
N LYS A 32 25.00 19.68 16.83
CA LYS A 32 25.90 19.02 15.86
C LYS A 32 25.26 17.73 15.32
N ASN A 33 24.80 16.84 16.21
CA ASN A 33 24.13 15.60 15.80
C ASN A 33 22.87 15.85 14.98
N PHE A 34 22.08 16.87 15.34
CA PHE A 34 20.90 17.27 14.59
C PHE A 34 21.27 17.71 13.17
N LEU A 35 22.27 18.57 13.02
CA LEU A 35 22.72 19.07 11.72
C LEU A 35 23.28 17.94 10.85
N ASP A 36 24.12 17.06 11.40
CA ASP A 36 24.68 15.91 10.68
C ASP A 36 23.57 14.97 10.17
N THR A 37 22.58 14.70 11.03
CA THR A 37 21.42 13.86 10.67
C THR A 37 20.57 14.54 9.61
N ALA A 38 20.25 15.82 9.78
CA ALA A 38 19.45 16.57 8.83
C ALA A 38 20.14 16.64 7.46
N GLU A 39 21.46 16.84 7.43
CA GLU A 39 22.22 16.86 6.18
C GLU A 39 22.23 15.48 5.50
N ALA A 40 22.36 14.39 6.26
CA ALA A 40 22.28 13.03 5.74
C ALA A 40 20.89 12.71 5.15
N GLU A 41 19.82 13.13 5.83
CA GLU A 41 18.44 12.98 5.35
C GLU A 41 18.20 13.79 4.07
N VAL A 42 18.68 15.04 4.02
CA VAL A 42 18.56 15.88 2.81
C VAL A 42 19.31 15.24 1.64
N ARG A 43 20.52 14.72 1.85
CA ARG A 43 21.26 13.99 0.81
C ARG A 43 20.49 12.77 0.31
N SER A 44 19.90 12.00 1.23
CA SER A 44 19.10 10.82 0.90
C SER A 44 17.85 11.21 0.10
N LEU A 45 17.15 12.27 0.49
CA LEU A 45 15.97 12.78 -0.20
C LEU A 45 16.30 13.26 -1.62
N ILE A 46 17.40 13.97 -1.80
CA ILE A 46 17.87 14.41 -3.13
C ILE A 46 18.17 13.20 -4.03
N SER A 47 18.84 12.18 -3.49
CA SER A 47 19.15 10.95 -4.23
C SER A 47 17.86 10.25 -4.68
N LEU A 48 16.90 10.09 -3.75
CA LEU A 48 15.62 9.46 -4.03
C LEU A 48 14.85 10.23 -5.12
N TYR A 49 14.71 11.55 -4.99
CA TYR A 49 13.96 12.35 -5.96
C TYR A 49 14.62 12.30 -7.34
N SER A 50 15.96 12.27 -7.40
CA SER A 50 16.70 12.12 -8.65
C SER A 50 16.47 10.77 -9.31
N GLU A 51 16.44 9.69 -8.52
CA GLU A 51 16.20 8.32 -9.02
C GLU A 51 14.78 8.14 -9.55
N VAL A 52 13.79 8.57 -8.76
CA VAL A 52 12.38 8.46 -9.14
C VAL A 52 12.09 9.37 -10.34
N GLY A 53 12.67 10.58 -10.41
CA GLY A 53 12.57 11.46 -11.57
C GLY A 53 13.08 10.81 -12.85
N ARG A 54 14.29 10.23 -12.82
CA ARG A 54 14.82 9.46 -13.98
C ARG A 54 13.96 8.27 -14.37
N SER A 55 13.34 7.62 -13.38
CA SER A 55 12.44 6.49 -13.64
C SER A 55 11.16 6.95 -14.35
N ALA A 56 10.60 8.10 -13.95
CA ALA A 56 9.46 8.70 -14.64
C ALA A 56 9.82 9.12 -16.08
N ASP A 57 10.97 9.76 -16.28
CA ASP A 57 11.46 10.13 -17.61
C ASP A 57 11.62 8.90 -18.52
N SER A 58 12.20 7.83 -17.98
CA SER A 58 12.37 6.56 -18.71
C SER A 58 11.02 5.94 -19.09
N LEU A 59 10.01 6.06 -18.23
CA LEU A 59 8.66 5.58 -18.52
C LEU A 59 8.01 6.39 -19.66
N SER A 60 8.15 7.71 -19.65
CA SER A 60 7.67 8.56 -20.75
C SER A 60 8.33 8.15 -22.07
N GLN A 61 9.65 7.98 -22.07
CA GLN A 61 10.40 7.53 -23.25
C GLN A 61 9.95 6.15 -23.75
N TYR A 62 9.64 5.21 -22.84
CA TYR A 62 9.15 3.88 -23.20
C TYR A 62 7.86 3.93 -24.02
N PHE A 63 6.97 4.88 -23.71
CA PHE A 63 5.74 5.12 -24.48
C PHE A 63 5.93 6.03 -25.69
N GLY A 64 7.16 6.46 -26.00
CA GLY A 64 7.47 7.36 -27.10
C GLY A 64 7.12 8.82 -26.82
N GLU A 65 6.86 9.18 -25.56
CA GLU A 65 6.61 10.55 -25.13
C GLU A 65 7.93 11.25 -24.78
N ASP A 66 7.93 12.58 -24.93
CA ASP A 66 9.02 13.42 -24.49
C ASP A 66 8.90 13.68 -22.97
N PRO A 67 9.90 13.33 -22.14
CA PRO A 67 9.87 13.62 -20.71
C PRO A 67 9.59 15.09 -20.36
N ALA A 68 10.05 16.04 -21.18
CA ALA A 68 9.82 17.47 -20.95
C ALA A 68 8.33 17.85 -21.06
N ARG A 69 7.52 17.00 -21.69
CA ARG A 69 6.07 17.17 -21.86
C ARG A 69 5.25 16.36 -20.83
N CYS A 70 5.91 15.53 -20.03
CA CYS A 70 5.31 14.64 -19.04
C CYS A 70 5.92 14.89 -17.65
N PRO A 71 5.53 15.97 -16.95
CA PRO A 71 6.06 16.27 -15.63
C PRO A 71 5.81 15.13 -14.64
N PHE A 72 6.71 15.00 -13.66
CA PHE A 72 6.72 13.93 -12.67
C PHE A 72 5.36 13.73 -11.97
N GLU A 73 4.69 14.82 -11.60
CA GLU A 73 3.38 14.81 -10.93
C GLU A 73 2.30 14.21 -11.83
N GLN A 74 2.36 14.47 -13.13
CA GLN A 74 1.40 13.91 -14.08
C GLN A 74 1.62 12.40 -14.23
N VAL A 75 2.88 11.96 -14.37
CA VAL A 75 3.23 10.54 -14.48
C VAL A 75 2.74 9.77 -13.24
N THR A 76 3.04 10.27 -12.05
CA THR A 76 2.60 9.65 -10.80
C THR A 76 1.08 9.65 -10.63
N GLN A 77 0.39 10.73 -11.01
CA GLN A 77 -1.07 10.79 -10.99
C GLN A 77 -1.70 9.74 -11.92
N ILE A 78 -1.20 9.63 -13.16
CA ILE A 78 -1.70 8.67 -14.14
C ILE A 78 -1.52 7.24 -13.60
N LEU A 79 -0.34 6.90 -13.10
CA LEU A 79 -0.07 5.59 -12.52
C LEU A 79 -0.99 5.28 -11.33
N ALA A 80 -1.19 6.25 -10.42
CA ALA A 80 -2.08 6.07 -9.28
C ALA A 80 -3.52 5.79 -9.71
N VAL A 81 -4.03 6.54 -10.69
CA VAL A 81 -5.38 6.32 -11.25
C VAL A 81 -5.45 4.98 -11.97
N PHE A 82 -4.45 4.63 -12.78
CA PHE A 82 -4.38 3.37 -13.49
C PHE A 82 -4.44 2.18 -12.53
N VAL A 83 -3.57 2.14 -11.51
CA VAL A 83 -3.54 1.04 -10.54
C VAL A 83 -4.87 0.92 -9.80
N LYS A 84 -5.48 2.05 -9.41
CA LYS A 84 -6.79 2.07 -8.77
C LYS A 84 -7.88 1.46 -9.67
N MET A 85 -7.95 1.90 -10.92
CA MET A 85 -8.96 1.42 -11.86
C MET A 85 -8.72 -0.03 -12.29
N PHE A 86 -7.46 -0.42 -12.47
CA PHE A 86 -7.05 -1.77 -12.82
C PHE A 86 -7.46 -2.78 -11.74
N ASN A 87 -7.19 -2.48 -10.46
CA ASN A 87 -7.61 -3.34 -9.36
C ASN A 87 -9.14 -3.45 -9.27
N LYS A 88 -9.84 -2.32 -9.45
CA LYS A 88 -11.31 -2.33 -9.47
C LYS A 88 -11.85 -3.23 -10.61
N ALA A 89 -11.33 -3.07 -11.82
CA ALA A 89 -11.74 -3.87 -12.97
C ALA A 89 -11.44 -5.37 -12.77
N ARG A 90 -10.31 -5.69 -12.12
CA ARG A 90 -9.99 -7.09 -11.76
C ARG A 90 -11.05 -7.68 -10.84
N ASP A 91 -11.41 -6.96 -9.77
CA ASP A 91 -12.38 -7.44 -8.79
C ASP A 91 -13.79 -7.57 -9.41
N GLU A 92 -14.17 -6.66 -10.31
CA GLU A 92 -15.42 -6.72 -11.08
C GLU A 92 -15.43 -7.90 -12.06
N ASN A 93 -14.31 -8.17 -12.74
CA ASN A 93 -14.18 -9.31 -13.66
C ASN A 93 -14.32 -10.65 -12.93
N GLU A 94 -13.76 -10.78 -11.72
CA GLU A 94 -13.88 -11.98 -10.89
C GLU A 94 -15.34 -12.24 -10.50
N GLN A 95 -16.04 -11.20 -10.03
CA GLN A 95 -17.47 -11.30 -9.68
C GLN A 95 -18.34 -11.68 -10.88
N GLN A 96 -18.04 -11.12 -12.05
CA GLN A 96 -18.77 -11.44 -13.28
C GLN A 96 -18.54 -12.90 -13.71
N ALA A 97 -17.30 -13.38 -13.66
CA ALA A 97 -16.96 -14.76 -14.00
C ALA A 97 -17.67 -15.78 -13.09
N ASP A 98 -17.74 -15.51 -11.79
CA ASP A 98 -18.44 -16.36 -10.82
C ASP A 98 -19.96 -16.37 -11.06
N ALA A 99 -20.54 -15.21 -11.35
CA ALA A 99 -21.96 -15.08 -11.65
C ALA A 99 -22.34 -15.84 -12.93
N GLU A 100 -21.52 -15.73 -13.98
CA GLU A 100 -21.71 -16.45 -15.25
C GLU A 100 -21.59 -17.96 -15.07
N LYS A 101 -20.56 -18.43 -14.36
CA LYS A 101 -20.39 -19.86 -14.05
C LYS A 101 -21.62 -20.43 -13.33
N LYS A 102 -22.10 -19.75 -12.28
CA LYS A 102 -23.28 -20.17 -11.51
C LYS A 102 -24.56 -20.18 -12.35
N LYS A 103 -24.70 -19.21 -13.27
CA LYS A 103 -25.84 -19.16 -14.20
C LYS A 103 -25.82 -20.34 -15.16
N LEU A 104 -24.67 -20.64 -15.76
CA LEU A 104 -24.50 -21.78 -16.67
C LEU A 104 -24.78 -23.11 -15.97
N GLU A 105 -24.26 -23.31 -14.75
CA GLU A 105 -24.54 -24.51 -13.95
C GLU A 105 -26.04 -24.67 -13.67
N LYS A 106 -26.73 -23.56 -13.32
CA LYS A 106 -28.17 -23.58 -13.07
C LYS A 106 -28.99 -23.86 -14.33
N GLU A 107 -28.57 -23.33 -15.48
CA GLU A 107 -29.23 -23.58 -16.77
C GLU A 107 -29.02 -25.03 -17.22
N ALA A 108 -27.80 -25.57 -17.11
CA ALA A 108 -27.50 -26.97 -17.41
C ALA A 108 -28.29 -27.95 -16.52
N MET A 109 -28.43 -27.66 -15.23
CA MET A 109 -29.26 -28.48 -14.34
C MET A 109 -30.74 -28.48 -14.73
N LYS A 110 -31.28 -27.32 -15.16
CA LYS A 110 -32.67 -27.23 -15.63
C LYS A 110 -32.88 -28.00 -16.93
N GLU A 111 -31.95 -27.94 -17.88
CA GLU A 111 -32.01 -28.71 -19.13
C GLU A 111 -31.92 -30.22 -18.88
N LEU A 112 -31.02 -30.67 -18.00
CA LEU A 112 -30.94 -32.08 -17.59
C LEU A 112 -32.23 -32.56 -16.93
N ALA A 113 -32.82 -31.77 -16.03
CA ALA A 113 -34.09 -32.11 -15.38
C ALA A 113 -35.26 -32.15 -16.38
N ALA A 114 -35.32 -31.22 -17.33
CA ALA A 114 -36.33 -31.21 -18.38
C ALA A 114 -36.20 -32.45 -19.28
N ALA A 115 -34.98 -32.81 -19.70
CA ALA A 115 -34.71 -33.99 -20.52
C ALA A 115 -35.07 -35.31 -19.80
N GLN A 116 -34.79 -35.42 -18.50
CA GLN A 116 -35.19 -36.57 -17.69
C GLN A 116 -36.72 -36.70 -17.59
N SER A 117 -37.43 -35.59 -17.38
CA SER A 117 -38.91 -35.57 -17.27
C SER A 117 -39.63 -35.90 -18.59
N ALA A 118 -38.96 -35.73 -19.74
CA ALA A 118 -39.46 -36.11 -21.04
C ALA A 118 -39.26 -37.62 -21.30
N ASN A 119 -38.12 -38.17 -20.89
CA ASN A 119 -37.79 -39.59 -21.08
C ASN A 119 -38.66 -40.53 -20.22
N ASP A 120 -39.05 -40.10 -19.02
CA ASP A 120 -39.97 -40.88 -18.15
C ASP A 120 -41.41 -40.95 -18.68
N ARG A 121 -41.84 -39.97 -19.49
CA ARG A 121 -43.16 -39.97 -20.15
C ARG A 121 -43.24 -40.87 -21.38
N SER A 122 -42.10 -41.23 -21.97
CA SER A 122 -42.03 -42.11 -23.15
C SER A 122 -41.87 -43.60 -22.81
N LYS A 123 -41.76 -44.00 -21.53
CA LYS A 123 -41.77 -45.43 -21.17
C LYS A 123 -43.16 -46.03 -21.42
N PRO A 124 -43.33 -46.98 -22.36
CA PRO A 124 -44.62 -47.61 -22.59
C PRO A 124 -44.98 -48.47 -21.38
N SER A 125 -46.12 -48.17 -20.75
CA SER A 125 -46.68 -49.04 -19.71
C SER A 125 -47.23 -50.30 -20.38
N PHE A 126 -46.40 -51.35 -20.48
CA PHE A 126 -46.88 -52.68 -20.85
C PHE A 126 -47.64 -53.28 -19.67
N ARG A 127 -48.96 -53.05 -19.65
CA ARG A 127 -49.89 -53.76 -18.77
C ARG A 127 -50.11 -55.16 -19.35
N ILE A 128 -49.33 -56.13 -18.89
CA ILE A 128 -49.60 -57.55 -19.17
C ILE A 128 -50.87 -57.94 -18.39
N GLN A 129 -52.00 -58.03 -19.09
CA GLN A 129 -53.21 -58.63 -18.55
C GLN A 129 -52.98 -60.13 -18.41
N LYS A 130 -52.79 -60.59 -17.17
CA LYS A 130 -52.88 -62.01 -16.84
C LYS A 130 -54.35 -62.39 -16.81
N HIS A 131 -54.83 -63.06 -17.85
CA HIS A 131 -56.01 -63.90 -17.73
C HIS A 131 -55.60 -65.22 -17.06
N ALA A 132 -56.21 -65.48 -15.90
CA ALA A 132 -56.22 -66.78 -15.24
C ALA A 132 -57.49 -67.55 -15.68
N PRO A 133 -57.50 -68.88 -15.51
CA PRO A 133 -57.90 -69.87 -16.52
C PRO A 133 -59.39 -69.93 -16.87
#